data_AF-A0AAD7FVC7-F1
#
_entry.id   AF-A0AAD7FVC7-F1
#
_cell.length_a   1.000
_cell.length_b   1.000
_cell.length_c   1.000
_cell.angle_alpha   90.00
_cell.angle_beta   90.00
_cell.angle_gamma   90.00
#
_symmetry.space_group_name_H-M   'P 1'
#
loop_
_entity.id
_entity.type
_entity.pdbx_description
1 polymer ?
#
loop_
_entity_poly.entity_id
_entity_poly.type
_entity_poly.pdbx_seq_one_letter_code
_entity_poly.pdbx_strand_id
1 'polypeptide(L)'
;MSWRVEFEPTTLLPNEQPNITTQVTTAHNNVQALGSARYAVVYSAGGRQWWHSNANDRRTHVTVRFLGANRPTRAHVYEDGTASIRPSRSAADGADEDDGALSPFSDEEVEAGAGEAVKN
;
A
#
# COMPACT_ATOMS: atom_id res chain seq x y z
N MET A 1 -9.01 21.03 9.09
CA MET A 1 -9.15 20.21 7.85
C MET A 1 -9.63 18.85 8.29
N SER A 2 -10.69 18.33 7.67
CA SER A 2 -11.25 17.01 8.01
C SER A 2 -10.34 15.91 7.48
N TRP A 3 -10.06 14.90 8.30
CA TRP A 3 -9.41 13.66 7.87
C TRP A 3 -10.25 13.00 6.76
N ARG A 4 -9.57 12.43 5.74
CA ARG A 4 -10.25 11.69 4.66
C ARG A 4 -9.36 10.59 4.09
N VAL A 5 -10.01 9.57 3.54
CA VAL A 5 -9.39 8.45 2.83
C VAL A 5 -9.87 8.49 1.38
N GLU A 6 -8.94 8.46 0.45
CA GLU A 6 -9.16 8.45 -1.00
C GLU A 6 -8.72 7.11 -1.58
N PHE A 7 -9.28 6.74 -2.74
CA PHE A 7 -9.05 5.45 -3.39
C PHE A 7 -8.58 5.68 -4.82
N GLU A 8 -7.51 4.99 -5.20
CA GLU A 8 -6.94 5.05 -6.55
C GLU A 8 -6.78 3.63 -7.13
N PRO A 9 -7.63 3.25 -8.13
CA PRO A 9 -8.75 4.01 -8.71
C PRO A 9 -10.02 3.96 -7.84
N THR A 10 -10.77 5.07 -7.80
CA THR A 10 -11.96 5.21 -6.93
C THR A 10 -13.12 4.27 -7.29
N THR A 11 -13.12 3.71 -8.50
CA THR A 11 -14.18 2.82 -8.99
C THR A 11 -13.95 1.35 -8.68
N LEU A 12 -12.76 0.97 -8.20
CA LEU A 12 -12.46 -0.43 -7.93
C LEU A 12 -13.15 -0.90 -6.65
N LEU A 13 -13.83 -2.04 -6.74
CA LEU A 13 -14.50 -2.75 -5.63
C LEU A 13 -15.11 -1.78 -4.59
N PRO A 14 -16.09 -0.94 -4.97
CA PRO A 14 -16.61 0.13 -4.10
C PRO A 14 -17.22 -0.40 -2.80
N ASN A 15 -17.70 -1.64 -2.79
CA ASN A 15 -18.25 -2.29 -1.61
C ASN A 15 -17.20 -2.57 -0.52
N GLU A 16 -15.91 -2.67 -0.87
CA GLU A 16 -14.83 -2.89 0.11
C GLU A 16 -14.31 -1.59 0.73
N GLN A 17 -14.50 -0.46 0.06
CA GLN A 17 -13.97 0.85 0.46
C GLN A 17 -14.41 1.29 1.87
N PRO A 18 -15.66 1.05 2.34
CA PRO A 18 -16.04 1.39 3.72
C PRO A 18 -15.24 0.64 4.78
N ASN A 19 -14.99 -0.67 4.57
CA ASN A 19 -14.18 -1.46 5.49
C ASN A 19 -12.72 -0.99 5.48
N ILE A 20 -12.14 -0.78 4.30
CA ILE A 20 -10.78 -0.28 4.15
C ILE A 20 -10.63 1.09 4.82
N THR A 21 -11.59 2.00 4.60
CA THR A 21 -11.60 3.33 5.25
C THR A 21 -11.57 3.22 6.77
N THR A 22 -12.30 2.25 7.33
CA THR A 22 -12.30 1.97 8.77
C THR A 22 -10.92 1.53 9.24
N GLN A 23 -10.30 0.56 8.56
CA GLN A 23 -8.96 0.07 8.95
C GLN A 23 -7.87 1.12 8.79
N VAL A 24 -7.91 1.91 7.71
CA VAL A 24 -6.95 3.01 7.47
C VAL A 24 -7.11 4.12 8.51
N THR A 25 -8.34 4.43 8.92
CA THR A 25 -8.60 5.41 9.98
C THR A 25 -8.14 4.89 11.34
N THR A 26 -8.36 3.62 11.65
CA THR A 26 -7.84 2.96 12.85
C THR A 26 -6.31 3.02 12.89
N ALA A 27 -5.65 2.69 11.77
CA ALA A 27 -4.20 2.77 11.66
C ALA A 27 -3.68 4.21 11.85
N HIS A 28 -4.34 5.21 11.26
CA HIS A 28 -4.00 6.62 11.44
C HIS A 28 -4.02 7.04 12.92
N ASN A 29 -5.04 6.62 13.66
CA ASN A 29 -5.23 6.97 15.07
C ASN A 29 -4.28 6.21 16.00
N ASN A 30 -3.96 4.96 15.67
CA ASN A 30 -3.17 4.08 16.55
C ASN A 30 -1.66 4.22 16.33
N VAL A 31 -1.22 4.61 15.13
CA VAL A 31 0.21 4.70 14.80
C VAL A 31 0.66 6.16 14.87
N GLN A 32 1.44 6.47 15.91
CA GLN A 32 1.91 7.84 16.19
C GLN A 32 2.61 8.50 14.98
N ALA A 33 3.38 7.73 14.21
CA ALA A 33 4.08 8.24 13.01
C ALA A 33 3.13 8.70 11.89
N LEU A 34 1.86 8.27 11.90
CA LEU A 34 0.85 8.62 10.91
C LEU A 34 -0.06 9.78 11.38
N GLY A 35 -0.06 10.12 12.66
CA GLY A 35 -0.98 11.09 13.25
C GLY A 35 -0.84 12.53 12.73
N SER A 36 0.26 12.86 12.06
CA SER A 36 0.46 14.18 11.42
C SER A 36 -0.13 14.27 10.01
N ALA A 37 -0.56 13.16 9.42
CA ALA A 37 -1.17 13.14 8.10
C ALA A 37 -2.55 13.79 8.09
N ARG A 38 -2.89 14.48 7.01
CA ARG A 38 -4.19 15.13 6.82
C ARG A 38 -5.17 14.27 6.04
N TYR A 39 -4.65 13.39 5.19
CA TYR A 39 -5.43 12.46 4.39
C TYR A 39 -4.59 11.25 3.99
N ALA A 40 -5.25 10.19 3.54
CA ALA A 40 -4.61 8.97 3.03
C ALA A 40 -5.14 8.62 1.65
N VAL A 41 -4.28 8.05 0.80
CA VAL A 41 -4.64 7.50 -0.51
C VAL A 41 -4.34 6.00 -0.49
N VAL A 42 -5.35 5.20 -0.80
CA VAL A 42 -5.27 3.73 -0.91
C VAL A 42 -5.03 3.37 -2.37
N TYR A 43 -3.99 2.57 -2.61
CA TYR A 43 -3.61 2.12 -3.94
C TYR A 43 -4.02 0.67 -4.15
N SER A 44 -4.60 0.40 -5.33
CA SER A 44 -4.89 -0.95 -5.77
C SER A 44 -3.62 -1.73 -6.12
N ALA A 45 -3.62 -3.03 -5.82
CA ALA A 45 -2.59 -3.94 -6.32
C ALA A 45 -2.92 -4.31 -7.76
N GLY A 46 -2.10 -3.83 -8.70
CA GLY A 46 -2.23 -4.12 -10.13
C GLY A 46 -3.57 -3.70 -10.75
N GLY A 47 -4.28 -2.73 -10.15
CA GLY A 47 -5.58 -2.27 -10.66
C GLY A 47 -6.75 -3.23 -10.43
N ARG A 48 -6.57 -4.34 -9.70
CA ARG A 48 -7.55 -5.44 -9.63
C ARG A 48 -8.13 -5.71 -8.24
N GLN A 49 -7.36 -5.43 -7.20
CA GLN A 49 -7.76 -5.74 -5.82
C GLN A 49 -7.19 -4.70 -4.85
N TRP A 50 -7.86 -4.52 -3.72
CA TRP A 50 -7.35 -3.70 -2.63
C TRP A 50 -6.44 -4.51 -1.71
N TRP A 51 -7.01 -5.60 -1.18
CA TRP A 51 -6.34 -6.52 -0.26
C TRP A 51 -5.41 -7.45 -1.03
N HIS A 52 -4.15 -7.50 -0.62
CA HIS A 52 -3.13 -8.34 -1.24
C HIS A 52 -2.07 -8.73 -0.20
N SER A 53 -1.28 -9.74 -0.53
CA SER A 53 -0.06 -10.10 0.18
C SER A 53 1.09 -10.13 -0.82
N ASN A 54 2.33 -10.09 -0.33
CA ASN A 54 3.51 -10.21 -1.17
C ASN A 54 4.51 -11.19 -0.54
N ALA A 55 5.56 -11.56 -1.27
CA ALA A 55 6.55 -12.52 -0.79
C ALA A 55 7.25 -12.07 0.51
N ASN A 56 7.34 -10.76 0.74
CA ASN A 56 7.99 -10.16 1.91
C ASN A 56 7.03 -9.94 3.09
N ASP A 57 5.72 -9.94 2.85
CA ASP A 57 4.66 -9.73 3.83
C ASP A 57 3.48 -10.62 3.48
N ARG A 58 3.45 -11.78 4.14
CA ARG A 58 2.42 -12.81 3.94
C ARG A 58 1.07 -12.43 4.54
N ARG A 59 0.99 -11.37 5.35
CA ARG A 59 -0.27 -10.89 5.90
C ARG A 59 -1.00 -10.08 4.82
N THR A 60 -2.31 -10.28 4.72
CA THR A 60 -3.16 -9.51 3.82
C THR A 60 -3.20 -8.04 4.25
N HIS A 61 -2.88 -7.13 3.33
CA HIS A 61 -2.84 -5.69 3.57
C HIS A 61 -3.32 -4.90 2.36
N VAL A 62 -3.62 -3.62 2.57
CA VAL A 62 -3.74 -2.61 1.53
C VAL A 62 -2.49 -1.71 1.54
N THR A 63 -2.12 -1.20 0.37
CA THR A 63 -1.03 -0.21 0.25
C THR A 63 -1.61 1.18 0.41
N VAL A 64 -1.08 1.97 1.34
CA VAL A 64 -1.61 3.30 1.67
C VAL A 64 -0.49 4.32 1.74
N ARG A 65 -0.75 5.53 1.25
CA ARG A 65 0.13 6.68 1.42
C ARG A 65 -0.56 7.75 2.26
N PHE A 66 0.04 8.06 3.39
CA PHE A 66 -0.38 9.11 4.31
C PHE A 66 0.28 10.43 3.90
N LEU A 67 -0.53 11.45 3.66
CA LEU A 67 -0.15 12.71 3.02
C LEU A 67 -0.59 13.93 3.83
N GLY A 68 -0.07 15.11 3.48
CA GLY A 68 -0.39 16.37 4.15
C GLY A 68 0.38 16.64 5.45
N ALA A 69 1.34 15.78 5.79
CA ALA A 69 2.39 16.04 6.78
C ALA A 69 3.68 16.54 6.09
N ASN A 70 4.68 16.95 6.87
CA ASN A 70 6.00 17.36 6.34
C ASN A 70 6.68 16.24 5.53
N ARG A 71 6.37 14.97 5.82
CA ARG A 71 6.89 13.82 5.08
C ARG A 71 5.75 12.87 4.70
N PRO A 72 5.54 12.61 3.40
CA PRO A 72 4.69 11.52 2.94
C PRO A 72 5.17 10.17 3.48
N THR A 73 4.26 9.38 4.04
CA THR A 73 4.59 8.06 4.62
C THR A 73 3.82 6.98 3.88
N ARG A 74 4.56 6.02 3.31
CA ARG A 74 3.97 4.80 2.75
C ARG A 74 3.88 3.74 3.84
N ALA A 75 2.72 3.11 3.97
CA ALA A 75 2.47 2.06 4.93
C ALA A 75 1.62 0.94 4.32
N HIS A 76 1.73 -0.24 4.89
CA HIS A 76 0.80 -1.35 4.67
C HIS A 76 -0.19 -1.37 5.83
N VAL A 77 -1.48 -1.29 5.53
CA VAL A 77 -2.55 -1.38 6.55
C VAL A 77 -3.18 -2.75 6.48
N TYR A 78 -3.24 -3.44 7.61
CA TYR A 78 -3.78 -4.79 7.71
C TYR A 78 -5.27 -4.78 8.06
N GLU A 79 -5.94 -5.91 7.90
CA GLU A 79 -7.38 -6.06 8.17
C GLU A 79 -7.76 -5.84 9.65
N ASP A 80 -6.80 -5.93 10.56
CA ASP A 80 -6.98 -5.66 12.00
C ASP A 80 -6.79 -4.18 12.38
N GLY A 81 -6.54 -3.31 11.39
CA GLY A 81 -6.31 -1.87 11.59
C GLY A 81 -4.92 -1.54 12.12
N THR A 82 -4.02 -2.53 12.21
CA THR A 82 -2.59 -2.27 12.43
C THR A 82 -1.93 -1.82 11.13
N ALA A 83 -0.77 -1.16 11.24
CA ALA A 83 -0.01 -0.76 10.07
C ALA A 83 1.48 -1.00 10.22
N SER A 84 2.10 -1.42 9.13
CA SER A 84 3.55 -1.53 8.98
C SER A 84 4.06 -0.38 8.12
N ILE A 85 4.89 0.47 8.71
CA ILE A 85 5.62 1.50 7.99
C ILE A 85 6.96 0.88 7.64
N ARG A 86 7.18 0.54 6.36
CA ARG A 86 8.55 0.23 5.94
C ARG A 86 9.37 1.51 6.15
N PRO A 87 10.47 1.46 6.91
CA PRO A 87 11.38 2.59 6.95
C PRO A 87 11.84 2.81 5.51
N SER A 88 11.46 3.95 4.93
CA SER A 88 12.14 4.48 3.75
C SER A 88 13.61 4.45 4.10
N ARG A 89 14.42 3.65 3.37
CA ARG A 89 15.84 3.40 3.63
C ARG A 89 16.46 4.63 4.29
N SER A 90 16.93 4.48 5.53
CA SER A 90 17.77 5.51 6.14
C SER A 90 18.86 5.85 5.14
N ALA A 91 19.07 7.13 4.90
CA ALA A 91 20.04 7.70 3.98
C ALA A 91 21.49 7.45 4.46
N ALA A 92 21.89 6.18 4.48
CA ALA A 92 23.21 5.73 4.87
C ALA A 92 23.56 4.46 4.06
N ASP A 93 23.58 4.60 2.74
CA ASP A 93 24.66 4.07 1.88
C ASP A 93 24.48 4.68 0.49
N GLY A 94 25.46 5.45 0.06
CA GLY A 94 25.38 6.26 -1.15
C GLY A 94 25.44 5.43 -2.43
N ALA A 95 24.53 5.73 -3.35
CA ALA A 95 24.75 5.64 -4.78
C ALA A 95 23.70 6.52 -5.45
N ASP A 96 24.18 7.66 -5.93
CA ASP A 96 23.75 8.37 -7.12
C ASP A 96 22.75 7.59 -8.01
N GLU A 97 21.47 7.94 -7.96
CA GLU A 97 20.54 7.85 -9.10
C GLU A 97 19.51 8.98 -8.93
N ASP A 98 19.85 10.10 -9.56
CA ASP A 98 18.91 11.07 -10.10
C ASP A 98 17.93 10.33 -11.03
N ASP A 99 16.63 10.36 -10.73
CA ASP A 99 15.63 10.71 -11.74
C ASP A 99 14.28 10.96 -11.03
N GLY A 100 13.97 12.25 -10.88
CA GLY A 100 12.61 12.66 -10.60
C GLY A 100 11.70 12.36 -11.80
N ALA A 101 10.46 12.02 -11.48
CA ALA A 101 9.27 12.04 -12.37
C ALA A 101 8.91 10.72 -13.10
N LEU A 102 7.70 10.25 -12.74
CA LEU A 102 6.72 9.57 -13.61
C LEU A 102 7.05 8.16 -14.15
N SER A 103 6.39 7.13 -13.62
CA SER A 103 5.32 6.39 -14.34
C SER A 103 4.85 5.10 -13.62
N PRO A 104 3.63 4.60 -13.93
CA PRO A 104 2.79 3.80 -13.03
C PRO A 104 2.88 2.27 -13.15
N PHE A 105 3.84 1.70 -13.88
CA PHE A 105 4.03 0.24 -13.96
C PHE A 105 5.51 -0.08 -14.17
N SER A 106 6.09 -0.91 -13.30
CA SER A 106 7.11 -1.86 -13.75
C SER A 106 6.42 -3.20 -13.83
N ASP A 107 5.99 -3.47 -15.07
CA ASP A 107 5.71 -4.76 -15.65
C ASP A 107 6.92 -5.69 -15.37
N GLU A 108 6.76 -6.66 -14.47
CA GLU A 108 7.52 -7.89 -14.53
C GLU A 108 6.50 -9.01 -14.75
N GLU A 109 6.71 -9.69 -15.86
CA GLU A 109 5.81 -10.62 -16.53
C GLU A 109 5.35 -11.79 -15.64
N VAL A 110 4.15 -12.26 -15.97
CA VAL A 110 3.60 -13.62 -15.82
C VAL A 110 4.66 -14.73 -15.59
N GLU A 111 4.44 -15.70 -14.70
CA GLU A 111 3.62 -16.88 -15.05
C GLU A 111 2.71 -17.40 -13.92
N ALA A 112 1.44 -17.54 -14.27
CA ALA A 112 0.54 -18.51 -13.67
C ALA A 112 0.39 -19.68 -14.66
N GLY A 113 0.67 -20.92 -14.25
CA GLY A 113 0.42 -22.07 -15.12
C GLY A 113 0.89 -23.41 -14.55
N ALA A 114 -0.07 -24.27 -14.21
CA ALA A 114 0.10 -25.64 -13.74
C ALA A 114 0.61 -26.59 -14.83
N GLY A 115 1.31 -27.66 -14.41
CA GLY A 115 1.70 -28.78 -15.28
C GLY A 115 2.12 -30.00 -14.46
N GLU A 116 1.16 -30.88 -14.22
CA GLU A 116 1.30 -32.21 -13.64
C GLU A 116 2.38 -33.04 -14.36
N ALA A 117 3.35 -33.57 -13.61
CA ALA A 117 4.34 -34.52 -14.11
C ALA A 117 4.04 -35.91 -13.53
N VAL A 118 3.29 -36.71 -14.30
CA VAL A 118 3.13 -38.16 -14.11
C VAL A 118 4.51 -38.81 -14.09
N LYS A 119 4.79 -39.60 -13.05
CA LYS A 119 5.97 -40.46 -12.96
C LYS A 119 5.60 -41.90 -13.36
N ASN A 120 6.27 -42.35 -14.41
CA ASN A 120 6.61 -43.71 -14.87
C ASN A 120 5.59 -44.84 -14.71
#